data_AF-E5G4L8-F1
#
_entry.id   AF-E5G4L8-F1
#
_cell.length_a   1.000
_cell.length_b   1.000
_cell.length_c   1.000
_cell.angle_alpha   90.00
_cell.angle_beta   90.00
_cell.angle_gamma   90.00
#
_symmetry.space_group_name_H-M   'P 1'
#
loop_
_entity.id
_entity.type
_entity.pdbx_description
1 polymer ?
#
loop_
_entity_poly.entity_id
_entity_poly.type
_entity_poly.pdbx_seq_one_letter_code
_entity_poly.pdbx_strand_id
1 'polypeptide(L)'
;QGTADAVRQYLWLFEEHNVMEFLILAGDHLYRMDYEKFIQAHRETNADITVAALPMDEKRATAFGLMKIDEEGRIIEFAEKPKGEQLKAMMVDTTILGLDDVRAKEMPYIASMGIYVFSKDVMLQLLREQFPEANDFGSEVIPGATSIGKRVHAYLYDGYWEDIGTIAAFYNANLGITKKPIPDFSFYDRFAPIYTQPRHLPPSKVLDADVTDSVIGEGCVIKNCKINHSVVGLRSCISEGAIIEDSLLMGADYYETEADKKLLAEK
;
A
#
# COMPACT_ATOMS: atom_id res chain seq x y z
N GLN A 1 17.62 10.67 -4.00
CA GLN A 1 17.42 9.30 -4.50
C GLN A 1 15.93 9.11 -4.72
N GLY A 2 15.52 8.89 -5.97
CA GLY A 2 14.13 8.60 -6.33
C GLY A 2 13.93 7.10 -6.59
N THR A 3 12.70 6.71 -6.94
CA THR A 3 12.33 5.29 -7.12
C THR A 3 13.07 4.63 -8.30
N ALA A 4 13.22 5.33 -9.42
CA ALA A 4 13.96 4.83 -10.58
C ALA A 4 15.48 4.80 -10.32
N ASP A 5 15.99 5.81 -9.62
CA ASP A 5 17.40 5.89 -9.20
C ASP A 5 17.79 4.74 -8.26
N ALA A 6 16.93 4.41 -7.29
CA ALA A 6 17.12 3.28 -6.39
C ALA A 6 17.23 1.94 -7.15
N VAL A 7 16.37 1.70 -8.14
CA VAL A 7 16.45 0.50 -8.98
C VAL A 7 17.68 0.53 -9.89
N ARG A 8 17.98 1.68 -10.52
CA ARG A 8 19.14 1.84 -11.40
C ARG A 8 20.45 1.50 -10.70
N GLN A 9 20.61 1.93 -9.45
CA GLN A 9 21.81 1.68 -8.64
C GLN A 9 22.14 0.17 -8.50
N TYR A 10 21.11 -0.69 -8.45
CA TYR A 10 21.24 -2.14 -8.30
C TYR A 10 20.88 -2.92 -9.56
N LEU A 11 20.67 -2.24 -10.69
CA LEU A 11 20.20 -2.87 -11.92
C LEU A 11 21.17 -3.93 -12.45
N TRP A 12 22.47 -3.77 -12.19
CA TRP A 12 23.48 -4.78 -12.49
C TRP A 12 23.25 -6.10 -11.74
N LEU A 13 22.80 -6.05 -10.48
CA LEU A 13 22.50 -7.23 -9.69
C LEU A 13 21.20 -7.89 -10.18
N PHE A 14 20.18 -7.09 -10.50
CA PHE A 14 18.91 -7.61 -11.02
C PHE A 14 19.09 -8.35 -12.35
N GLU A 15 20.01 -7.90 -13.19
CA GLU A 15 20.33 -8.51 -14.48
C GLU A 15 20.90 -9.93 -14.35
N GLU A 16 21.59 -10.24 -13.26
CA GLU A 16 22.18 -11.56 -13.00
C GLU A 16 21.12 -12.66 -12.78
N HIS A 17 19.88 -12.28 -12.47
CA HIS A 17 18.80 -13.24 -12.23
C HIS A 17 18.14 -13.72 -13.54
N ASN A 18 17.97 -15.03 -13.69
CA ASN A 18 17.26 -15.63 -14.83
C ASN A 18 15.74 -15.58 -14.62
N VAL A 19 15.16 -14.38 -14.81
CA VAL A 19 13.73 -14.10 -14.70
C VAL A 19 13.20 -13.49 -15.99
N MET A 20 11.89 -13.62 -16.23
CA MET A 20 11.23 -13.00 -17.38
C MET A 20 10.76 -11.58 -17.06
N GLU A 21 10.28 -11.35 -15.83
CA GLU A 21 9.73 -10.07 -15.40
C GLU A 21 10.30 -9.60 -14.06
N PHE A 22 10.23 -8.29 -13.83
CA PHE A 22 10.41 -7.68 -12.52
C PHE A 22 9.07 -7.14 -12.00
N LEU A 23 8.70 -7.56 -10.79
CA LEU A 23 7.58 -6.98 -10.05
C LEU A 23 8.12 -5.88 -9.13
N ILE A 24 7.69 -4.64 -9.37
CA ILE A 24 8.08 -3.45 -8.61
C ILE A 24 6.91 -3.07 -7.70
N LEU A 25 7.17 -2.99 -6.39
CA LEU A 25 6.18 -2.72 -5.36
C LEU A 25 6.57 -1.48 -4.55
N ALA A 26 5.60 -0.62 -4.27
CA ALA A 26 5.72 0.41 -3.24
C ALA A 26 5.72 -0.22 -1.83
N GLY A 27 6.41 0.44 -0.88
CA GLY A 27 6.69 -0.11 0.45
C GLY A 27 5.75 0.34 1.57
N ASP A 28 4.81 1.24 1.27
CA ASP A 28 4.04 2.03 2.24
C ASP A 28 2.54 2.06 1.92
N HIS A 29 2.01 1.01 1.30
CA HIS A 29 0.58 0.84 1.05
C HIS A 29 0.00 -0.34 1.84
N LEU A 30 -1.23 -0.20 2.33
CA LEU A 30 -1.97 -1.26 3.01
C LEU A 30 -2.98 -1.92 2.06
N TYR A 31 -2.72 -3.15 1.62
CA TYR A 31 -3.57 -3.90 0.69
C TYR A 31 -3.24 -5.41 0.71
N ARG A 32 -4.03 -6.20 -0.01
CA ARG A 32 -3.75 -7.61 -0.31
C ARG A 32 -4.06 -7.87 -1.78
N MET A 33 -3.07 -8.31 -2.54
CA MET A 33 -3.21 -8.59 -3.97
C MET A 33 -2.58 -9.94 -4.32
N ASP A 34 -3.27 -10.70 -5.16
CA ASP A 34 -2.71 -11.88 -5.83
C ASP A 34 -1.97 -11.41 -7.10
N TYR A 35 -0.64 -11.36 -7.02
CA TYR A 35 0.19 -10.91 -8.14
C TYR A 35 0.28 -11.91 -9.29
N GLU A 36 -0.12 -13.17 -9.12
CA GLU A 36 -0.07 -14.14 -10.20
C GLU A 36 -1.00 -13.72 -11.35
N LYS A 37 -2.22 -13.26 -11.02
CA LYS A 37 -3.18 -12.73 -12.01
C LYS A 37 -2.68 -11.47 -12.69
N PHE A 38 -1.99 -10.60 -11.95
CA PHE A 38 -1.40 -9.38 -12.48
C PHE A 38 -0.27 -9.67 -13.48
N ILE A 39 0.62 -10.61 -13.14
CA ILE A 39 1.69 -11.08 -14.02
C ILE A 39 1.12 -11.86 -15.21
N GLN A 40 0.05 -12.64 -15.00
CA GLN A 40 -0.64 -13.33 -16.08
C GLN A 40 -1.18 -12.35 -17.11
N ALA A 41 -1.86 -11.28 -16.67
CA ALA A 41 -2.34 -10.23 -17.57
C ALA A 41 -1.20 -9.58 -18.35
N HIS A 42 -0.06 -9.28 -17.71
CA HIS A 42 1.14 -8.76 -18.38
C HIS A 42 1.59 -9.64 -19.56
N ARG A 43 1.59 -10.96 -19.35
CA ARG A 43 1.99 -11.94 -20.37
C ARG A 43 0.95 -12.08 -21.48
N GLU A 44 -0.33 -12.15 -21.12
CA GLU A 44 -1.44 -12.33 -22.07
C GLU A 44 -1.58 -11.14 -23.03
N THR A 45 -1.38 -9.92 -22.54
CA THR A 45 -1.39 -8.71 -23.38
C THR A 45 -0.05 -8.47 -24.08
N ASN A 46 0.96 -9.31 -23.83
CA ASN A 46 2.34 -9.11 -24.29
C ASN A 46 2.81 -7.68 -23.98
N ALA A 47 2.54 -7.21 -22.78
CA ALA A 47 2.87 -5.86 -22.35
C ALA A 47 4.38 -5.71 -22.13
N ASP A 48 4.90 -4.52 -22.41
CA ASP A 48 6.26 -4.18 -22.02
C ASP A 48 6.29 -3.77 -20.53
N ILE A 49 5.21 -3.13 -20.09
CA ILE A 49 4.95 -2.71 -18.72
C ILE A 49 3.46 -2.89 -18.41
N THR A 50 3.12 -3.42 -17.24
CA THR A 50 1.73 -3.38 -16.73
C THR A 50 1.68 -2.61 -15.43
N VAL A 51 0.73 -1.69 -15.30
CA VAL A 51 0.53 -0.82 -14.15
C VAL A 51 -0.75 -1.23 -13.43
N ALA A 52 -0.67 -1.50 -12.12
CA ALA A 52 -1.87 -1.72 -11.33
C ALA A 52 -2.64 -0.40 -11.16
N ALA A 53 -3.93 -0.44 -11.51
CA ALA A 53 -4.81 0.71 -11.61
C ALA A 53 -5.96 0.59 -10.60
N LEU A 54 -6.12 1.61 -9.76
CA LEU A 54 -7.20 1.71 -8.78
C LEU A 54 -8.32 2.61 -9.33
N PRO A 55 -9.60 2.17 -9.35
CA PRO A 55 -10.71 3.04 -9.72
C PRO A 55 -10.98 4.05 -8.61
N MET A 56 -11.19 5.31 -8.98
CA MET A 56 -11.35 6.41 -8.02
C MET A 56 -12.45 7.39 -8.41
N ASP A 57 -13.04 8.01 -7.39
CA ASP A 57 -13.96 9.13 -7.53
C ASP A 57 -13.21 10.45 -7.69
N GLU A 58 -13.89 11.47 -8.20
CA GLU A 58 -13.30 12.79 -8.49
C GLU A 58 -12.62 13.42 -7.26
N LYS A 59 -13.18 13.20 -6.07
CA LYS A 59 -12.68 13.79 -4.82
C LYS A 59 -11.26 13.33 -4.48
N ARG A 60 -10.97 12.05 -4.69
CA ARG A 60 -9.66 11.47 -4.36
C ARG A 60 -8.70 11.52 -5.54
N ALA A 61 -9.20 11.51 -6.78
CA ALA A 61 -8.40 11.45 -8.00
C ALA A 61 -7.28 12.52 -8.08
N THR A 62 -7.54 13.75 -7.62
CA THR A 62 -6.55 14.85 -7.69
C THR A 62 -5.30 14.65 -6.82
N ALA A 63 -5.31 13.67 -5.91
CA ALA A 63 -4.17 13.35 -5.06
C ALA A 63 -3.19 12.36 -5.72
N PHE A 64 -3.54 11.75 -6.85
CA PHE A 64 -2.80 10.66 -7.47
C PHE A 64 -2.40 10.96 -8.93
N GLY A 65 -1.49 10.16 -9.47
CA GLY A 65 -1.20 10.10 -10.90
C GLY A 65 -2.28 9.31 -11.62
N LEU A 66 -3.04 10.01 -12.47
CA LEU A 66 -4.14 9.42 -13.25
C LEU A 66 -3.65 8.93 -14.61
N MET A 67 -4.38 7.96 -15.15
CA MET A 67 -4.07 7.33 -16.44
C MET A 67 -5.31 7.35 -17.34
N LYS A 68 -5.10 7.49 -18.65
CA LYS A 68 -6.13 7.20 -19.66
C LYS A 68 -5.78 5.96 -20.43
N ILE A 69 -6.81 5.20 -20.75
CA ILE A 69 -6.71 3.95 -21.50
C ILE A 69 -7.50 4.04 -22.80
N ASP A 70 -7.09 3.23 -23.79
CA ASP A 70 -7.89 2.91 -24.97
C ASP A 70 -8.84 1.72 -24.71
N GLU A 71 -9.51 1.25 -25.77
CA GLU A 71 -10.52 0.18 -25.70
C GLU A 71 -9.92 -1.18 -25.30
N GLU A 72 -8.62 -1.38 -25.48
CA GLU A 72 -7.88 -2.58 -25.10
C GLU A 72 -7.25 -2.48 -23.70
N GLY A 73 -7.44 -1.37 -22.98
CA GLY A 73 -6.85 -1.14 -21.67
C GLY A 73 -5.37 -0.75 -21.73
N ARG A 74 -4.84 -0.38 -22.90
CA ARG A 74 -3.49 0.17 -23.04
C ARG A 74 -3.50 1.61 -22.59
N ILE A 75 -2.50 1.99 -21.80
CA ILE A 75 -2.37 3.35 -21.28
C ILE A 75 -1.81 4.25 -22.39
N ILE A 76 -2.54 5.33 -22.68
CA ILE A 76 -2.24 6.29 -23.74
C ILE A 76 -1.83 7.67 -23.20
N GLU A 77 -2.22 8.00 -21.97
CA GLU A 77 -1.93 9.29 -21.36
C GLU A 77 -1.74 9.15 -19.84
N PHE A 78 -0.83 9.94 -19.28
CA PHE A 78 -0.58 10.06 -17.84
C PHE A 78 -0.69 11.52 -17.44
N ALA A 79 -1.32 11.77 -16.29
CA ALA A 79 -1.33 13.10 -15.69
C ALA A 79 -1.10 13.01 -14.17
N GLU A 80 -0.04 13.65 -13.70
CA GLU A 80 0.30 13.68 -12.28
C GLU A 80 -0.54 14.74 -11.54
N LYS A 81 -1.37 14.29 -10.58
CA LYS A 81 -2.20 15.15 -9.71
C LYS A 81 -2.99 16.22 -10.48
N PRO A 82 -3.74 15.85 -11.54
CA PRO A 82 -4.41 16.79 -12.42
C PRO A 82 -5.54 17.53 -11.69
N LYS A 83 -5.82 18.76 -12.12
CA LYS A 83 -6.86 19.62 -11.55
C LYS A 83 -7.66 20.33 -12.63
N GLY A 84 -8.87 20.78 -12.29
CA GLY A 84 -9.72 21.58 -13.18
C GLY A 84 -10.04 20.85 -14.49
N GLU A 85 -9.85 21.51 -15.62
CA GLU A 85 -10.14 20.93 -16.94
C GLU A 85 -9.25 19.73 -17.28
N GLN A 86 -8.01 19.70 -16.77
CA GLN A 86 -7.13 18.54 -16.96
C GLN A 86 -7.67 17.31 -16.24
N LEU A 87 -8.24 17.46 -15.03
CA LEU A 87 -8.87 16.36 -14.32
C LEU A 87 -10.02 15.79 -15.15
N LYS A 88 -10.94 16.64 -15.63
CA LYS A 88 -12.08 16.21 -16.46
C LYS A 88 -11.62 15.48 -17.73
N ALA A 89 -10.52 15.92 -18.33
CA ALA A 89 -9.96 15.28 -19.52
C ALA A 89 -9.43 13.85 -19.27
N MET A 90 -9.10 13.52 -18.01
CA MET A 90 -8.60 12.22 -17.57
C MET A 90 -9.72 11.22 -17.21
N MET A 91 -10.99 11.59 -17.36
CA MET A 91 -12.08 10.62 -17.19
C MET A 91 -11.95 9.49 -18.22
N VAL A 92 -12.23 8.28 -17.78
CA VAL A 92 -12.24 7.06 -18.60
C VAL A 92 -13.49 6.25 -18.31
N ASP A 93 -13.85 5.40 -19.26
CA ASP A 93 -14.83 4.34 -19.02
C ASP A 93 -14.15 3.17 -18.31
N THR A 94 -14.35 3.04 -17.00
CA THR A 94 -13.73 1.97 -16.21
C THR A 94 -14.37 0.60 -16.43
N THR A 95 -15.47 0.51 -17.18
CA THR A 95 -16.03 -0.80 -17.61
C THR A 95 -15.10 -1.53 -18.57
N ILE A 96 -14.24 -0.80 -19.30
CA ILE A 96 -13.20 -1.37 -20.18
C ILE A 96 -12.27 -2.32 -19.39
N LEU A 97 -12.00 -1.99 -18.12
CA LEU A 97 -11.15 -2.84 -17.26
C LEU A 97 -11.95 -3.86 -16.43
N GLY A 98 -13.25 -4.00 -16.69
CA GLY A 98 -14.11 -4.99 -16.05
C GLY A 98 -14.87 -4.51 -14.81
N LEU A 99 -14.93 -3.20 -14.54
CA LEU A 99 -15.78 -2.63 -13.50
C LEU A 99 -17.26 -2.61 -13.96
N ASP A 100 -18.21 -2.79 -13.06
CA ASP A 100 -19.63 -2.72 -13.44
C ASP A 100 -20.11 -1.28 -13.72
N ASP A 101 -21.17 -1.15 -14.53
CA ASP A 101 -21.71 0.15 -14.99
C ASP A 101 -22.07 1.12 -13.86
N VAL A 102 -22.45 0.62 -12.69
CA VAL A 102 -22.85 1.48 -11.56
C VAL A 102 -21.61 2.07 -10.92
N ARG A 103 -20.65 1.22 -10.55
CA ARG A 103 -19.37 1.65 -9.98
C ARG A 103 -18.54 2.46 -10.96
N ALA A 104 -18.62 2.16 -12.26
CA ALA A 104 -17.89 2.89 -13.28
C ALA A 104 -18.33 4.36 -13.40
N LYS A 105 -19.64 4.62 -13.21
CA LYS A 105 -20.16 6.00 -13.14
C LYS A 105 -19.72 6.74 -11.89
N GLU A 106 -19.58 6.06 -10.76
CA GLU A 106 -19.14 6.66 -9.50
C GLU A 106 -17.62 6.87 -9.46
N MET A 107 -16.86 6.02 -10.17
CA MET A 107 -15.41 6.04 -10.21
C MET A 107 -14.88 6.12 -11.66
N PRO A 108 -15.05 7.28 -12.33
CA PRO A 108 -14.68 7.47 -13.73
C PRO A 108 -13.18 7.76 -13.92
N TYR A 109 -12.34 7.51 -12.92
CA TYR A 109 -10.89 7.73 -12.98
C TYR A 109 -10.16 6.46 -12.59
N ILE A 110 -8.96 6.29 -13.15
CA ILE A 110 -8.01 5.26 -12.75
C ILE A 110 -6.70 5.91 -12.32
N ALA A 111 -6.22 5.52 -11.14
CA ALA A 111 -4.96 6.01 -10.57
C ALA A 111 -3.93 4.89 -10.52
N SER A 112 -2.66 5.23 -10.73
CA SER A 112 -1.55 4.30 -10.52
C SER A 112 -1.40 3.99 -9.04
N MET A 113 -1.30 2.70 -8.70
CA MET A 113 -1.02 2.25 -7.32
C MET A 113 0.48 2.24 -6.97
N GLY A 114 1.34 2.66 -7.90
CA GLY A 114 2.80 2.53 -7.72
C GLY A 114 3.30 1.08 -7.78
N ILE A 115 2.55 0.19 -8.44
CA ILE A 115 2.86 -1.23 -8.57
C ILE A 115 2.94 -1.59 -10.05
N TYR A 116 4.04 -2.20 -10.46
CA TYR A 116 4.36 -2.41 -11.87
C TYR A 116 4.90 -3.82 -12.13
N VAL A 117 4.56 -4.40 -13.28
CA VAL A 117 5.30 -5.52 -13.88
C VAL A 117 6.07 -4.99 -15.08
N PHE A 118 7.38 -5.20 -15.11
CA PHE A 118 8.22 -4.90 -16.25
C PHE A 118 8.74 -6.18 -16.88
N SER A 119 8.70 -6.27 -18.21
CA SER A 119 9.55 -7.24 -18.92
C SER A 119 11.02 -6.93 -18.64
N LYS A 120 11.85 -7.96 -18.37
CA LYS A 120 13.26 -7.79 -17.95
C LYS A 120 14.06 -6.86 -18.86
N ASP A 121 14.05 -7.14 -20.16
CA ASP A 121 14.82 -6.36 -21.14
C ASP A 121 14.30 -4.92 -21.28
N VAL A 122 12.99 -4.72 -21.09
CA VAL A 122 12.36 -3.39 -21.10
C VAL A 122 12.87 -2.57 -19.92
N MET A 123 12.97 -3.13 -18.72
CA MET A 123 13.53 -2.43 -17.56
C MET A 123 14.98 -1.97 -17.82
N LEU A 124 15.82 -2.87 -18.35
CA LEU A 124 17.22 -2.58 -18.66
C LEU A 124 17.34 -1.45 -19.69
N GLN A 125 16.59 -1.58 -20.79
CA GLN A 125 16.58 -0.59 -21.86
C GLN A 125 16.12 0.78 -21.35
N LEU A 126 15.03 0.84 -20.58
CA LEU A 126 14.48 2.09 -20.09
C LEU A 126 15.43 2.81 -19.13
N LEU A 127 15.99 2.10 -18.15
CA LEU A 127 16.79 2.74 -17.09
C LEU A 127 18.24 3.01 -17.47
N ARG A 128 18.82 2.28 -18.44
CA ARG A 128 20.21 2.48 -18.89
C ARG A 128 20.32 3.33 -20.15
N GLU A 129 19.40 3.18 -21.09
CA GLU A 129 19.56 3.74 -22.43
C GLU A 129 18.59 4.90 -22.69
N GLN A 130 17.29 4.70 -22.43
CA GLN A 130 16.26 5.68 -22.82
C GLN A 130 16.13 6.81 -21.80
N PHE A 131 16.15 6.48 -20.51
CA PHE A 131 15.93 7.40 -19.40
C PHE A 131 17.00 7.24 -18.29
N PRO A 132 18.30 7.41 -18.62
CA PRO A 132 19.40 7.22 -17.66
C PRO A 132 19.37 8.23 -16.50
N GLU A 133 18.75 9.40 -16.69
CA GLU A 133 18.69 10.46 -15.69
C GLU A 133 17.34 10.51 -14.95
N ALA A 134 16.39 9.62 -15.27
CA ALA A 134 15.10 9.60 -14.59
C ALA A 134 15.27 9.26 -13.10
N ASN A 135 14.63 10.01 -12.23
CA ASN A 135 14.62 9.80 -10.80
C ASN A 135 13.39 9.01 -10.34
N ASP A 136 12.24 9.11 -11.04
CA ASP A 136 10.99 8.51 -10.57
C ASP A 136 10.29 7.63 -11.61
N PHE A 137 9.77 6.48 -11.19
CA PHE A 137 9.02 5.60 -12.08
C PHE A 137 7.69 6.22 -12.52
N GLY A 138 6.87 6.67 -11.56
CA GLY A 138 5.49 7.05 -11.83
C GLY A 138 5.36 8.31 -12.68
N SER A 139 6.21 9.30 -12.43
CA SER A 139 6.15 10.62 -13.06
C SER A 139 7.10 10.80 -14.26
N GLU A 140 8.12 9.95 -14.42
CA GLU A 140 9.10 10.09 -15.51
C GLU A 140 9.24 8.83 -16.37
N VAL A 141 9.58 7.67 -15.79
CA VAL A 141 9.86 6.45 -16.58
C VAL A 141 8.60 5.92 -17.26
N ILE A 142 7.46 5.83 -16.56
CA ILE A 142 6.23 5.27 -17.10
C ILE A 142 5.61 6.20 -18.18
N PRO A 143 5.47 7.53 -17.94
CA PRO A 143 5.05 8.44 -19.00
C PRO A 143 6.03 8.47 -20.18
N GLY A 144 7.34 8.42 -19.89
CA GLY A 144 8.40 8.31 -20.89
C GLY A 144 8.24 7.08 -21.78
N ALA A 145 8.09 5.90 -21.17
CA ALA A 145 7.87 4.63 -21.88
C ALA A 145 6.63 4.68 -22.78
N THR A 146 5.55 5.29 -22.30
CA THR A 146 4.32 5.50 -23.07
C THR A 146 4.57 6.40 -24.28
N SER A 147 5.29 7.51 -24.11
CA SER A 147 5.58 8.47 -25.19
C SER A 147 6.48 7.92 -26.31
N ILE A 148 7.38 6.97 -26.00
CA ILE A 148 8.20 6.27 -27.01
C ILE A 148 7.49 5.03 -27.60
N GLY A 149 6.20 4.84 -27.31
CA GLY A 149 5.35 3.84 -27.94
C GLY A 149 5.45 2.43 -27.35
N LYS A 150 6.02 2.25 -26.13
CA LYS A 150 5.98 0.96 -25.43
C LYS A 150 4.54 0.54 -25.13
N ARG A 151 4.33 -0.77 -25.00
CA ARG A 151 3.02 -1.37 -24.67
C ARG A 151 2.81 -1.33 -23.16
N VAL A 152 2.39 -0.18 -22.66
CA VAL A 152 2.04 0.03 -21.25
C VAL A 152 0.56 -0.30 -21.07
N HIS A 153 0.22 -1.30 -20.25
CA HIS A 153 -1.18 -1.71 -20.01
C HIS A 153 -1.61 -1.42 -18.58
N ALA A 154 -2.89 -1.09 -18.40
CA ALA A 154 -3.50 -1.01 -17.08
C ALA A 154 -4.03 -2.39 -16.65
N TYR A 155 -3.94 -2.69 -15.36
CA TYR A 155 -4.60 -3.83 -14.75
C TYR A 155 -5.46 -3.34 -13.59
N LEU A 156 -6.77 -3.57 -13.66
CA LEU A 156 -7.68 -3.15 -12.60
C LEU A 156 -7.45 -3.94 -11.33
N TYR A 157 -7.22 -3.23 -10.24
CA TYR A 157 -7.28 -3.77 -8.89
C TYR A 157 -8.62 -3.40 -8.25
N ASP A 158 -9.36 -4.42 -7.83
CA ASP A 158 -10.65 -4.27 -7.16
C ASP A 158 -10.58 -4.86 -5.74
N GLY A 159 -10.07 -4.06 -4.81
CA GLY A 159 -9.92 -4.43 -3.42
C GLY A 159 -9.57 -3.24 -2.55
N TYR A 160 -9.42 -3.47 -1.24
CA TYR A 160 -8.95 -2.44 -0.32
C TYR A 160 -7.51 -2.06 -0.66
N TRP A 161 -7.25 -0.77 -0.75
CA TRP A 161 -5.93 -0.18 -0.88
C TRP A 161 -5.94 1.19 -0.21
N GLU A 162 -4.96 1.45 0.63
CA GLU A 162 -4.74 2.75 1.25
C GLU A 162 -3.26 3.10 1.24
N ASP A 163 -2.97 4.37 0.91
CA ASP A 163 -1.64 4.96 1.06
C ASP A 163 -1.44 5.38 2.52
N ILE A 164 -0.51 4.74 3.22
CA ILE A 164 -0.21 5.00 4.64
C ILE A 164 1.08 5.81 4.82
N GLY A 165 1.53 6.53 3.79
CA GLY A 165 2.74 7.35 3.79
C GLY A 165 2.63 8.66 4.59
N THR A 166 1.41 9.09 4.96
CA THR A 166 1.19 10.29 5.80
C THR A 166 0.73 9.91 7.21
N ILE A 167 1.06 10.72 8.22
CA ILE A 167 0.67 10.47 9.62
C ILE A 167 -0.84 10.28 9.77
N ALA A 168 -1.65 11.12 9.13
CA ALA A 168 -3.11 11.03 9.22
C ALA A 168 -3.64 9.74 8.58
N ALA A 169 -3.13 9.38 7.40
CA ALA A 169 -3.55 8.15 6.72
C ALA A 169 -3.08 6.90 7.47
N PHE A 170 -1.83 6.88 7.95
CA PHE A 170 -1.30 5.83 8.81
C PHE A 170 -2.15 5.62 10.06
N TYR A 171 -2.49 6.72 10.76
CA TYR A 171 -3.34 6.67 11.95
C TYR A 171 -4.73 6.11 11.64
N ASN A 172 -5.40 6.63 10.61
CA ASN A 172 -6.75 6.21 10.22
C ASN A 172 -6.79 4.74 9.78
N ALA A 173 -5.81 4.30 8.98
CA ALA A 173 -5.73 2.91 8.52
C ALA A 173 -5.48 1.94 9.67
N ASN A 174 -4.66 2.32 10.66
CA ASN A 174 -4.44 1.51 11.85
C ASN A 174 -5.70 1.41 12.71
N LEU A 175 -6.37 2.52 13.03
CA LEU A 175 -7.62 2.46 13.80
C LEU A 175 -8.76 1.79 13.03
N GLY A 176 -8.75 1.85 11.70
CA GLY A 176 -9.74 1.21 10.83
C GLY A 176 -9.89 -0.30 11.03
N ILE A 177 -8.88 -0.98 11.61
CA ILE A 177 -8.99 -2.41 11.94
C ILE A 177 -9.97 -2.69 13.10
N THR A 178 -10.35 -1.66 13.87
CA THR A 178 -11.31 -1.76 14.97
C THR A 178 -12.77 -1.65 14.49
N LYS A 179 -12.97 -1.28 13.23
CA LYS A 179 -14.29 -1.01 12.63
C LYS A 179 -15.19 -2.25 12.68
N LYS A 180 -16.47 -2.01 12.98
CA LYS A 180 -17.54 -3.02 13.04
C LYS A 180 -18.46 -2.94 11.82
N PRO A 181 -19.09 -4.05 11.39
CA PRO A 181 -18.90 -5.41 11.89
C PRO A 181 -17.63 -6.09 11.35
N ILE A 182 -17.01 -5.51 10.32
CA ILE A 182 -15.84 -6.05 9.62
C ILE A 182 -14.89 -4.87 9.37
N PRO A 183 -13.57 -5.03 9.58
CA PRO A 183 -12.60 -4.01 9.24
C PRO A 183 -12.45 -3.88 7.72
N ASP A 184 -12.09 -2.68 7.25
CA ASP A 184 -11.87 -2.45 5.82
C ASP A 184 -10.68 -3.27 5.28
N PHE A 185 -9.70 -3.56 6.14
CA PHE A 185 -8.60 -4.49 5.89
C PHE A 185 -8.40 -5.46 7.05
N SER A 186 -8.21 -6.75 6.72
CA SER A 186 -7.85 -7.78 7.69
C SER A 186 -6.45 -8.32 7.41
N PHE A 187 -5.54 -8.16 8.36
CA PHE A 187 -4.20 -8.75 8.32
C PHE A 187 -4.25 -10.28 8.30
N TYR A 188 -5.23 -10.86 8.99
CA TYR A 188 -5.51 -12.29 8.91
C TYR A 188 -6.35 -12.60 7.66
N ASP A 189 -5.92 -13.59 6.90
CA ASP A 189 -6.71 -14.25 5.87
C ASP A 189 -6.34 -15.72 5.86
N ARG A 190 -7.30 -16.59 5.54
CA ARG A 190 -7.09 -18.03 5.59
C ARG A 190 -6.07 -18.52 4.56
N PHE A 191 -6.02 -17.88 3.38
CA PHE A 191 -5.23 -18.32 2.24
C PHE A 191 -3.99 -17.45 2.03
N ALA A 192 -4.07 -16.16 2.32
CA ALA A 192 -2.98 -15.19 2.15
C ALA A 192 -2.82 -14.28 3.39
N PRO A 193 -2.46 -14.82 4.56
CA PRO A 193 -2.24 -14.01 5.76
C PRO A 193 -1.04 -13.09 5.61
N ILE A 194 -1.06 -11.95 6.30
CA ILE A 194 0.12 -11.11 6.44
C ILE A 194 1.03 -11.72 7.51
N TYR A 195 2.22 -12.15 7.10
CA TYR A 195 3.21 -12.73 8.00
C TYR A 195 3.95 -11.65 8.79
N THR A 196 4.41 -12.03 9.98
CA THR A 196 5.35 -11.25 10.80
C THR A 196 6.24 -12.21 11.58
N GLN A 197 7.25 -11.68 12.30
CA GLN A 197 8.17 -12.48 13.09
C GLN A 197 7.45 -13.32 14.17
N PRO A 198 7.71 -14.63 14.29
CA PRO A 198 7.26 -15.41 15.46
C PRO A 198 8.03 -14.97 16.72
N ARG A 199 7.34 -14.30 17.66
CA ARG A 199 7.97 -13.73 18.88
C ARG A 199 7.81 -14.59 20.12
N HIS A 200 6.93 -15.59 20.09
CA HIS A 200 6.60 -16.47 21.22
C HIS A 200 6.27 -15.70 22.51
N LEU A 201 5.64 -14.52 22.38
CA LEU A 201 5.18 -13.74 23.52
C LEU A 201 4.04 -14.49 24.24
N PRO A 202 3.91 -14.32 25.55
CA PRO A 202 2.79 -14.90 26.28
C PRO A 202 1.46 -14.26 25.82
N PRO A 203 0.31 -14.90 26.13
CA PRO A 203 -0.98 -14.25 26.01
C PRO A 203 -1.02 -12.92 26.79
N SER A 204 -1.75 -11.94 26.26
CA SER A 204 -1.96 -10.66 26.94
C SER A 204 -2.70 -10.86 28.27
N LYS A 205 -2.19 -10.23 29.32
CA LYS A 205 -2.74 -10.29 30.67
C LYS A 205 -3.53 -9.02 30.97
N VAL A 206 -4.81 -9.18 31.30
CA VAL A 206 -5.72 -8.10 31.68
C VAL A 206 -6.16 -8.31 33.12
N LEU A 207 -5.98 -7.31 33.98
CA LEU A 207 -6.40 -7.37 35.39
C LEU A 207 -7.87 -6.96 35.55
N ASP A 208 -8.20 -5.75 35.10
CA ASP A 208 -9.54 -5.16 35.13
C ASP A 208 -9.56 -4.06 34.06
N ALA A 209 -10.24 -4.23 32.93
CA ALA A 209 -10.20 -3.21 31.89
C ALA A 209 -11.54 -3.13 31.17
N ASP A 210 -12.00 -1.90 30.96
CA ASP A 210 -13.14 -1.61 30.09
C ASP A 210 -12.61 -1.35 28.67
N VAL A 211 -12.78 -2.33 27.79
CA VAL A 211 -12.24 -2.31 26.43
C VAL A 211 -13.39 -2.27 25.42
N THR A 212 -13.45 -1.19 24.66
CA THR A 212 -14.48 -0.93 23.64
C THR A 212 -13.83 -0.58 22.31
N ASP A 213 -14.37 -1.12 21.21
CA ASP A 213 -13.92 -0.84 19.83
C ASP A 213 -12.39 -0.88 19.64
N SER A 214 -11.70 -1.87 20.23
CA SER A 214 -10.24 -1.87 20.28
C SER A 214 -9.64 -3.23 19.94
N VAL A 215 -8.38 -3.21 19.49
CA VAL A 215 -7.58 -4.42 19.23
C VAL A 215 -6.39 -4.47 20.17
N ILE A 216 -6.14 -5.65 20.75
CA ILE A 216 -5.05 -5.90 21.70
C ILE A 216 -4.05 -6.87 21.06
N GLY A 217 -2.80 -6.44 20.94
CA GLY A 217 -1.67 -7.23 20.42
C GLY A 217 -1.13 -8.24 21.42
N GLU A 218 -0.04 -8.90 21.05
CA GLU A 218 0.60 -9.97 21.82
C GLU A 218 1.29 -9.45 23.11
N GLY A 219 1.18 -10.19 24.22
CA GLY A 219 1.98 -9.95 25.42
C GLY A 219 1.69 -8.64 26.18
N CYS A 220 0.51 -8.03 26.01
CA CYS A 220 0.20 -6.81 26.75
C CYS A 220 0.03 -7.08 28.26
N VAL A 221 0.39 -6.11 29.09
CA VAL A 221 0.14 -6.11 30.54
C VAL A 221 -0.76 -4.93 30.87
N ILE A 222 -2.05 -5.21 31.06
CA ILE A 222 -3.10 -4.18 31.19
C ILE A 222 -3.67 -4.25 32.61
N LYS A 223 -3.56 -3.15 33.36
CA LYS A 223 -4.12 -3.01 34.71
C LYS A 223 -5.53 -2.37 34.67
N ASN A 224 -6.01 -1.86 35.81
CA ASN A 224 -7.27 -1.10 35.93
C ASN A 224 -7.30 0.11 35.00
N CYS A 225 -7.93 0.03 33.83
CA CYS A 225 -7.95 1.13 32.86
C CYS A 225 -9.18 1.10 31.93
N LYS A 226 -9.32 2.16 31.12
CA LYS A 226 -10.29 2.25 30.02
C LYS A 226 -9.57 2.38 28.68
N ILE A 227 -9.98 1.57 27.71
CA ILE A 227 -9.42 1.56 26.35
C ILE A 227 -10.59 1.63 25.37
N ASN A 228 -10.68 2.72 24.61
CA ASN A 228 -11.75 2.95 23.64
C ASN A 228 -11.15 3.31 22.27
N HIS A 229 -11.71 2.73 21.22
CA HIS A 229 -11.35 3.01 19.83
C HIS A 229 -9.84 3.08 19.58
N SER A 230 -9.12 2.04 20.01
CA SER A 230 -7.65 2.06 20.07
C SER A 230 -7.00 0.76 19.61
N VAL A 231 -5.76 0.86 19.14
CA VAL A 231 -4.92 -0.29 18.81
C VAL A 231 -3.77 -0.34 19.82
N VAL A 232 -3.70 -1.42 20.59
CA VAL A 232 -2.68 -1.65 21.61
C VAL A 232 -1.66 -2.64 21.09
N GLY A 233 -0.49 -2.13 20.73
CA GLY A 233 0.62 -2.91 20.18
C GLY A 233 1.25 -3.86 21.19
N LEU A 234 2.13 -4.72 20.67
CA LEU A 234 2.76 -5.78 21.45
C LEU A 234 3.53 -5.26 22.67
N ARG A 235 3.50 -6.02 23.76
CA ARG A 235 4.20 -5.71 25.03
C ARG A 235 3.80 -4.38 25.70
N SER A 236 2.71 -3.75 25.29
CA SER A 236 2.22 -2.54 25.97
C SER A 236 1.94 -2.80 27.46
N CYS A 237 2.45 -1.91 28.31
CA CYS A 237 2.16 -1.87 29.74
C CYS A 237 1.24 -0.69 30.05
N ILE A 238 0.00 -0.95 30.43
CA ILE A 238 -0.99 0.10 30.74
C ILE A 238 -1.26 0.10 32.24
N SER A 239 -0.92 1.21 32.90
CA SER A 239 -1.00 1.40 34.35
C SER A 239 -2.42 1.70 34.85
N GLU A 240 -2.59 1.64 36.17
CA GLU A 240 -3.87 1.89 36.84
C GLU A 240 -4.37 3.32 36.60
N GLY A 241 -5.67 3.45 36.36
CA GLY A 241 -6.37 4.71 36.12
C GLY A 241 -6.18 5.30 34.72
N ALA A 242 -5.44 4.64 33.82
CA ALA A 242 -5.23 5.14 32.47
C ALA A 242 -6.54 5.15 31.65
N ILE A 243 -6.69 6.17 30.80
CA ILE A 243 -7.77 6.29 29.82
C ILE A 243 -7.10 6.49 28.45
N ILE A 244 -7.34 5.54 27.54
CA ILE A 244 -6.78 5.52 26.19
C ILE A 244 -7.94 5.62 25.20
N GLU A 245 -7.96 6.69 24.41
CA GLU A 245 -9.05 7.01 23.48
C GLU A 245 -8.45 7.37 22.12
N ASP A 246 -9.02 6.84 21.04
CA ASP A 246 -8.66 7.20 19.67
C ASP A 246 -7.15 7.12 19.40
N SER A 247 -6.49 6.06 19.91
CA SER A 247 -5.04 6.01 20.02
C SER A 247 -4.41 4.75 19.42
N LEU A 248 -3.26 4.93 18.78
CA LEU A 248 -2.37 3.85 18.37
C LEU A 248 -1.18 3.79 19.33
N LEU A 249 -1.15 2.76 20.19
CA LEU A 249 0.01 2.46 21.02
C LEU A 249 0.87 1.46 20.26
N MET A 250 2.07 1.86 19.83
CA MET A 250 2.94 0.95 19.07
C MET A 250 3.45 -0.25 19.90
N GLY A 251 3.55 -0.07 21.22
CA GLY A 251 4.04 -1.11 22.13
C GLY A 251 5.49 -0.91 22.52
N ALA A 252 6.18 -2.01 22.82
CA ALA A 252 7.57 -2.01 23.24
C ALA A 252 8.37 -3.18 22.63
N ASP A 253 9.66 -2.95 22.41
CA ASP A 253 10.58 -3.97 21.89
C ASP A 253 10.95 -5.03 22.93
N TYR A 254 10.92 -4.66 24.21
CA TYR A 254 11.27 -5.53 25.35
C TYR A 254 10.43 -5.17 26.58
N TYR A 255 10.37 -6.09 27.55
CA TYR A 255 9.80 -5.80 28.88
C TYR A 255 10.90 -5.31 29.81
N GLU A 256 10.57 -4.33 30.66
CA GLU A 256 11.42 -3.91 31.77
C GLU A 256 11.28 -4.88 32.96
N THR A 257 12.40 -5.25 33.55
CA THR A 257 12.42 -5.97 34.83
C THR A 257 12.13 -5.02 36.00
N GLU A 258 11.80 -5.58 37.17
CA GLU A 258 11.65 -4.77 38.38
C GLU A 258 12.95 -4.04 38.78
N ALA A 259 14.12 -4.53 38.37
CA ALA A 259 15.39 -3.85 38.57
C ALA A 259 15.51 -2.61 37.67
N ASP A 260 15.13 -2.74 36.39
CA ASP A 260 15.15 -1.64 35.42
C ASP A 260 14.23 -0.50 35.88
N LYS A 261 13.03 -0.84 36.34
CA LYS A 261 12.05 0.14 36.86
C LYS A 261 12.58 0.91 38.06
N LYS A 262 13.26 0.25 39.00
CA LYS A 262 13.86 0.91 40.16
C LYS A 262 14.94 1.90 39.74
N LEU A 263 15.81 1.48 38.83
CA LEU A 263 16.90 2.32 38.33
C LEU A 263 16.38 3.56 37.56
N LEU A 264 15.27 3.44 36.85
CA LEU A 264 14.64 4.56 36.15
C LEU A 264 13.90 5.50 37.10
N ALA A 265 13.24 4.99 38.15
CA ALA A 265 12.54 5.81 39.13
C ALA A 265 13.48 6.64 40.04
N GLU A 266 14.76 6.24 40.12
CA GLU A 266 15.80 6.95 40.86
C GLU A 266 16.46 8.10 40.06
N LYS A 267 16.14 8.24 38.76
CA LYS A 267 16.61 9.32 37.89
C LYS A 267 15.57 10.44 37.76
#